data_AF-A0AAD5SZ58-F1
#
_entry.id   AF-A0AAD5SZ58-F1
#
_cell.length_a   1.000
_cell.length_b   1.000
_cell.length_c   1.000
_cell.angle_alpha   90.00
_cell.angle_beta   90.00
_cell.angle_gamma   90.00
#
_symmetry.space_group_name_H-M   'P 1'
#
loop_
_entity.id
_entity.type
_entity.pdbx_description
1 polymer ?
#
loop_
_entity_poly.entity_id
_entity_poly.type
_entity_poly.pdbx_seq_one_letter_code
_entity_poly.pdbx_strand_id
1 'polypeptide(L)'
;AARGRPKLNGKTFVADNGNRLRGPFDSTEWTNAAPSANFAALKNLGFNAVHLYAENFDTTLAAGNRAAQVDLAVKYAAENDLYIIIALANGGKNGDYSLSYAEAFWKFYAPRYASQTHVLYEIQNEPVSWGPPYNSATAKPTGAINLQVQAYKIIRQYAPQTPVLFFSYSVLGYGGNAAAILGDIKALNTQIHGNANAKWTNEAVAFHGYGGVSNTKTVISGLLSEGYPAIMTEFGTVNNAIDTSFVSTLEGLGVSWLDFQGIKTNDVSTYVLTASLYETPVKNAKLCWPSDFGTFPCNEKA
;
A
#
# COMPACT_ATOMS: atom_id res chain seq x y z
N ALA A 1 7.62 -20.89 -5.89
CA ALA A 1 6.50 -21.56 -5.19
C ALA A 1 5.74 -20.44 -4.50
N ALA A 2 4.41 -20.37 -4.60
CA ALA A 2 3.67 -19.20 -4.12
C ALA A 2 4.06 -18.82 -2.68
N ARG A 3 4.41 -17.55 -2.48
CA ARG A 3 4.86 -17.00 -1.19
C ARG A 3 3.84 -17.22 -0.10
N GLY A 4 4.28 -17.50 1.12
CA GLY A 4 3.41 -17.56 2.28
C GLY A 4 2.79 -16.19 2.58
N ARG A 5 1.70 -16.17 3.37
CA ARG A 5 1.04 -14.90 3.74
C ARG A 5 1.99 -13.94 4.45
N PRO A 6 1.92 -12.62 4.15
CA PRO A 6 2.60 -11.63 4.96
C PRO A 6 2.16 -11.70 6.42
N LYS A 7 3.06 -11.34 7.33
CA LYS A 7 2.83 -11.38 8.77
C LYS A 7 3.14 -10.03 9.39
N LEU A 8 2.46 -9.68 10.48
CA LEU A 8 2.86 -8.52 11.27
C LEU A 8 4.11 -8.85 12.11
N ASN A 9 5.11 -7.96 12.09
CA ASN A 9 6.27 -8.04 12.99
C ASN A 9 6.14 -7.07 14.19
N GLY A 10 4.93 -6.57 14.45
CA GLY A 10 4.65 -5.52 15.44
C GLY A 10 4.77 -4.09 14.91
N LYS A 11 5.42 -3.87 13.75
CA LYS A 11 5.55 -2.54 13.13
C LYS A 11 4.91 -2.44 11.76
N THR A 12 5.00 -3.50 10.97
CA THR A 12 4.55 -3.51 9.58
C THR A 12 4.24 -4.94 9.13
N PHE A 13 3.69 -5.10 7.93
CA PHE A 13 3.65 -6.40 7.27
C PHE A 13 5.02 -6.73 6.68
N VAL A 14 5.50 -7.94 6.96
CA VAL A 14 6.71 -8.52 6.42
C VAL A 14 6.39 -9.78 5.63
N ALA A 15 7.29 -10.13 4.73
CA ALA A 15 7.29 -11.37 3.97
C ALA A 15 7.33 -12.62 4.88
N ASP A 16 7.07 -13.78 4.29
CA ASP A 16 7.11 -15.09 4.95
C ASP A 16 8.49 -15.46 5.53
N ASN A 17 9.55 -14.84 5.02
CA ASN A 17 10.93 -14.92 5.51
C ASN A 17 11.31 -13.80 6.50
N GLY A 18 10.37 -12.93 6.87
CA GLY A 18 10.59 -11.83 7.82
C GLY A 18 11.12 -10.53 7.22
N ASN A 19 11.46 -10.50 5.92
CA ASN A 19 11.91 -9.28 5.26
C ASN A 19 10.76 -8.29 5.02
N ARG A 20 11.04 -6.99 5.10
CA ARG A 20 10.04 -5.95 4.78
C ARG A 20 9.57 -6.06 3.32
N LEU A 21 8.33 -5.66 3.09
CA LEU A 21 7.77 -5.54 1.74
C LEU A 21 8.30 -4.25 1.11
N ARG A 22 8.86 -4.36 -0.09
CA ARG A 22 9.47 -3.26 -0.85
C ARG A 22 9.09 -3.40 -2.31
N GLY A 23 8.60 -2.33 -2.91
CA GLY A 23 8.13 -2.41 -4.28
C GLY A 23 7.78 -1.09 -4.95
N PRO A 24 7.78 -1.06 -6.28
CA PRO A 24 7.14 -0.03 -7.11
C PRO A 24 5.63 -0.31 -7.29
N PHE A 25 4.96 0.39 -8.21
CA PHE A 25 3.56 0.14 -8.56
C PHE A 25 3.31 -0.29 -10.02
N ASP A 26 2.18 -0.96 -10.25
CA ASP A 26 1.51 -1.14 -11.54
C ASP A 26 0.10 -0.53 -11.47
N SER A 27 -0.46 -0.09 -12.59
CA SER A 27 -1.87 0.34 -12.67
C SER A 27 -2.61 -0.40 -13.78
N THR A 28 -3.77 -0.97 -13.47
CA THR A 28 -4.70 -1.55 -14.45
C THR A 28 -5.98 -0.74 -14.62
N GLU A 29 -6.03 0.47 -14.05
CA GLU A 29 -7.20 1.35 -14.07
C GLU A 29 -7.70 1.62 -15.51
N TRP A 30 -6.78 2.05 -16.38
CA TRP A 30 -7.06 2.27 -17.81
C TRP A 30 -6.14 1.52 -18.78
N THR A 31 -5.15 0.78 -18.27
CA THR A 31 -4.16 0.08 -19.11
C THR A 31 -4.14 -1.42 -18.83
N ASN A 32 -3.44 -2.17 -19.67
CA ASN A 32 -3.19 -3.59 -19.41
C ASN A 32 -2.17 -3.76 -18.28
N ALA A 33 -2.21 -4.90 -17.59
CA ALA A 33 -1.18 -5.28 -16.63
C ALA A 33 0.20 -5.20 -17.29
N ALA A 34 1.22 -4.81 -16.53
CA ALA A 34 2.58 -4.80 -17.06
C ALA A 34 2.97 -6.21 -17.54
N PRO A 35 3.82 -6.32 -18.58
CA PRO A 35 4.29 -7.62 -19.05
C PRO A 35 4.97 -8.40 -17.91
N SER A 36 4.84 -9.73 -17.91
CA SER A 36 5.47 -10.57 -16.88
C SER A 36 6.98 -10.35 -16.73
N ALA A 37 7.67 -9.94 -17.80
CA ALA A 37 9.10 -9.63 -17.76
C ALA A 37 9.41 -8.44 -16.84
N ASN A 38 8.50 -7.47 -16.72
CA ASN A 38 8.66 -6.32 -15.85
C ASN A 38 8.59 -6.74 -14.39
N PHE A 39 7.63 -7.61 -14.01
CA PHE A 39 7.57 -8.24 -12.69
C PHE A 39 8.85 -9.03 -12.38
N ALA A 40 9.35 -9.83 -13.33
CA ALA A 40 10.59 -10.59 -13.15
C ALA A 40 11.80 -9.69 -12.89
N ALA A 41 11.87 -8.53 -13.57
CA ALA A 41 12.98 -7.59 -13.44
C ALA A 41 13.07 -6.92 -12.06
N LEU A 42 11.94 -6.79 -11.34
CA LEU A 42 11.91 -6.18 -9.99
C LEU A 42 12.80 -6.90 -8.99
N LYS A 43 12.95 -8.22 -9.15
CA LYS A 43 13.79 -9.06 -8.30
C LYS A 43 15.26 -8.64 -8.34
N ASN A 44 15.71 -8.06 -9.46
CA ASN A 44 17.08 -7.57 -9.62
C ASN A 44 17.30 -6.19 -8.99
N LEU A 45 16.21 -5.52 -8.59
CA LEU A 45 16.23 -4.20 -7.95
C LEU A 45 16.00 -4.28 -6.43
N GLY A 46 16.08 -5.46 -5.83
CA GLY A 46 15.95 -5.62 -4.38
C GLY A 46 14.51 -5.57 -3.87
N PHE A 47 13.53 -5.68 -4.77
CA PHE A 47 12.11 -5.66 -4.48
C PHE A 47 11.54 -7.07 -4.30
N ASN A 48 10.48 -7.15 -3.50
CA ASN A 48 9.72 -8.37 -3.25
C ASN A 48 8.20 -8.15 -3.26
N ALA A 49 7.74 -6.95 -3.58
CA ALA A 49 6.34 -6.57 -3.61
C ALA A 49 6.03 -5.66 -4.80
N VAL A 50 4.74 -5.54 -5.13
CA VAL A 50 4.19 -4.61 -6.12
C VAL A 50 2.92 -4.00 -5.54
N HIS A 51 2.76 -2.69 -5.68
CA HIS A 51 1.49 -2.02 -5.42
C HIS A 51 0.65 -2.01 -6.71
N LEU A 52 -0.63 -2.35 -6.63
CA LEU A 52 -1.52 -2.41 -7.79
C LEU A 52 -2.72 -1.49 -7.59
N TYR A 53 -2.74 -0.39 -8.33
CA TYR A 53 -3.95 0.40 -8.57
C TYR A 53 -4.84 -0.39 -9.54
N ALA A 54 -5.77 -1.16 -9.00
CA ALA A 54 -6.48 -2.20 -9.76
C ALA A 54 -7.56 -1.62 -10.69
N GLU A 55 -8.42 -0.78 -10.13
CA GLU A 55 -9.48 -0.04 -10.81
C GLU A 55 -9.54 1.36 -10.21
N ASN A 56 -9.94 2.36 -11.00
CA ASN A 56 -10.37 3.63 -10.45
C ASN A 56 -11.87 3.56 -10.13
N PHE A 57 -12.32 4.24 -9.09
CA PHE A 57 -13.77 4.31 -8.85
C PHE A 57 -14.46 5.15 -9.95
N ASP A 58 -15.22 4.47 -10.81
CA ASP A 58 -16.07 5.07 -11.83
C ASP A 58 -17.47 4.49 -11.73
N THR A 59 -18.40 5.28 -11.20
CA THR A 59 -19.78 4.84 -10.98
C THR A 59 -20.58 4.62 -12.27
N THR A 60 -19.99 4.89 -13.44
CA THR A 60 -20.57 4.54 -14.75
C THR A 60 -20.20 3.12 -15.20
N LEU A 61 -19.20 2.50 -14.55
CA LEU A 61 -18.73 1.16 -14.83
C LEU A 61 -19.10 0.23 -13.67
N ALA A 62 -19.21 -1.06 -13.96
CA ALA A 62 -19.33 -2.07 -12.90
C ALA A 62 -17.95 -2.36 -12.33
N ALA A 63 -17.86 -2.50 -11.00
CA ALA A 63 -16.65 -3.02 -10.38
C ALA A 63 -16.31 -4.42 -10.91
N GLY A 64 -15.03 -4.68 -11.13
CA GLY A 64 -14.58 -5.89 -11.83
C GLY A 64 -14.42 -5.71 -13.34
N ASN A 65 -14.65 -4.51 -13.89
CA ASN A 65 -14.42 -4.22 -15.32
C ASN A 65 -12.97 -4.43 -15.75
N ARG A 66 -12.01 -4.43 -14.81
CA ARG A 66 -10.59 -4.70 -15.06
C ARG A 66 -10.11 -6.07 -14.59
N ALA A 67 -11.02 -6.96 -14.18
CA ALA A 67 -10.68 -8.25 -13.57
C ALA A 67 -9.66 -9.07 -14.34
N ALA A 68 -9.77 -9.13 -15.68
CA ALA A 68 -8.83 -9.87 -16.50
C ALA A 68 -7.39 -9.33 -16.43
N GLN A 69 -7.21 -8.02 -16.27
CA GLN A 69 -5.89 -7.42 -16.12
C GLN A 69 -5.38 -7.58 -14.69
N VAL A 70 -6.25 -7.42 -13.69
CA VAL A 70 -5.91 -7.68 -12.28
C VAL A 70 -5.48 -9.15 -12.09
N ASP A 71 -6.15 -10.10 -12.75
CA ASP A 71 -5.77 -11.51 -12.74
C ASP A 71 -4.35 -11.74 -13.30
N LEU A 72 -4.00 -11.06 -14.39
CA LEU A 72 -2.66 -11.15 -14.97
C LEU A 72 -1.62 -10.58 -14.01
N ALA A 73 -1.86 -9.43 -13.40
CA ALA A 73 -0.95 -8.85 -12.41
C ALA A 73 -0.76 -9.76 -11.19
N VAL A 74 -1.85 -10.31 -10.64
CA VAL A 74 -1.81 -11.27 -9.51
C VAL A 74 -1.06 -12.54 -9.90
N LYS A 75 -1.29 -13.06 -11.11
CA LYS A 75 -0.59 -14.23 -11.65
C LYS A 75 0.90 -13.96 -11.83
N TYR A 76 1.28 -12.85 -12.46
CA TYR A 76 2.68 -12.51 -12.72
C TYR A 76 3.45 -12.23 -11.43
N ALA A 77 2.81 -11.62 -10.43
CA ALA A 77 3.39 -11.51 -9.09
C ALA A 77 3.65 -12.90 -8.48
N ALA A 78 2.67 -13.83 -8.56
CA ALA A 78 2.82 -15.18 -8.04
C ALA A 78 3.95 -15.97 -8.73
N GLU A 79 4.01 -15.92 -10.06
CA GLU A 79 5.03 -16.62 -10.88
C GLU A 79 6.46 -16.12 -10.60
N ASN A 80 6.59 -14.89 -10.08
CA ASN A 80 7.87 -14.27 -9.76
C ASN A 80 8.20 -14.27 -8.25
N ASP A 81 7.37 -14.92 -7.43
CA ASP A 81 7.47 -14.96 -5.97
C ASP A 81 7.39 -13.56 -5.31
N LEU A 82 6.61 -12.65 -5.90
CA LEU A 82 6.36 -11.30 -5.39
C LEU A 82 5.05 -11.24 -4.60
N TYR A 83 5.00 -10.35 -3.61
CA TYR A 83 3.75 -9.90 -2.99
C TYR A 83 3.05 -8.87 -3.88
N ILE A 84 1.72 -8.76 -3.74
CA ILE A 84 0.96 -7.73 -4.42
C ILE A 84 -0.09 -7.12 -3.47
N ILE A 85 -0.12 -5.79 -3.42
CA ILE A 85 -1.11 -5.03 -2.66
C ILE A 85 -2.14 -4.51 -3.66
N ILE A 86 -3.37 -5.00 -3.58
CA ILE A 86 -4.47 -4.58 -4.46
C ILE A 86 -5.18 -3.40 -3.80
N ALA A 87 -5.21 -2.27 -4.49
CA ALA A 87 -5.88 -1.05 -4.06
C ALA A 87 -7.00 -0.65 -5.04
N LEU A 88 -8.11 -0.16 -4.50
CA LEU A 88 -9.08 0.63 -5.28
C LEU A 88 -8.52 2.05 -5.42
N ALA A 89 -8.24 2.46 -6.65
CA ALA A 89 -7.63 3.75 -6.97
C ALA A 89 -8.68 4.85 -7.22
N ASN A 90 -8.22 6.08 -7.50
CA ASN A 90 -9.10 7.23 -7.69
C ASN A 90 -9.19 7.69 -9.15
N GLY A 91 -8.27 7.27 -10.03
CA GLY A 91 -8.09 7.91 -11.33
C GLY A 91 -7.91 9.43 -11.18
N GLY A 92 -8.73 10.22 -11.89
CA GLY A 92 -8.68 11.68 -11.82
C GLY A 92 -9.30 12.33 -10.56
N LYS A 93 -9.63 11.55 -9.51
CA LYS A 93 -10.41 12.02 -8.34
C LYS A 93 -9.71 11.75 -7.00
N ASN A 94 -8.40 11.96 -6.91
CA ASN A 94 -7.67 11.84 -5.64
C ASN A 94 -8.31 12.70 -4.54
N GLY A 95 -8.27 12.22 -3.30
CA GLY A 95 -8.91 12.89 -2.17
C GLY A 95 -10.43 12.74 -2.11
N ASP A 96 -10.97 11.75 -2.81
CA ASP A 96 -12.40 11.45 -2.90
C ASP A 96 -12.65 9.93 -3.02
N TYR A 97 -13.89 9.49 -2.76
CA TYR A 97 -14.28 8.08 -2.84
C TYR A 97 -15.75 7.88 -3.21
N SER A 98 -16.10 6.67 -3.64
CA SER A 98 -17.48 6.21 -3.76
C SER A 98 -17.71 5.00 -2.87
N LEU A 99 -18.55 5.15 -1.84
CA LEU A 99 -18.87 4.05 -0.92
C LEU A 99 -19.47 2.85 -1.67
N SER A 100 -20.46 3.10 -2.53
CA SER A 100 -21.14 2.04 -3.27
C SER A 100 -20.21 1.31 -4.23
N TYR A 101 -19.30 2.03 -4.90
CA TYR A 101 -18.31 1.40 -5.77
C TYR A 101 -17.30 0.59 -4.95
N ALA A 102 -16.80 1.11 -3.83
CA ALA A 102 -15.88 0.38 -2.96
C ALA A 102 -16.50 -0.91 -2.40
N GLU A 103 -17.76 -0.87 -1.98
CA GLU A 103 -18.47 -2.09 -1.57
C GLU A 103 -18.61 -3.10 -2.71
N ALA A 104 -18.96 -2.64 -3.92
CA ALA A 104 -19.08 -3.51 -5.09
C ALA A 104 -17.71 -4.12 -5.48
N PHE A 105 -16.67 -3.31 -5.48
CA PHE A 105 -15.29 -3.72 -5.73
C PHE A 105 -14.84 -4.81 -4.76
N TRP A 106 -15.01 -4.60 -3.45
CA TRP A 106 -14.59 -5.60 -2.46
C TRP A 106 -15.48 -6.84 -2.46
N LYS A 107 -16.78 -6.73 -2.77
CA LYS A 107 -17.65 -7.91 -2.98
C LYS A 107 -17.17 -8.76 -4.15
N PHE A 108 -16.58 -8.14 -5.17
CA PHE A 108 -16.03 -8.85 -6.33
C PHE A 108 -14.63 -9.42 -6.06
N TYR A 109 -13.67 -8.60 -5.62
CA TYR A 109 -12.26 -8.96 -5.54
C TYR A 109 -11.85 -9.68 -4.25
N ALA A 110 -12.51 -9.43 -3.11
CA ALA A 110 -12.18 -10.12 -1.86
C ALA A 110 -12.32 -11.65 -1.97
N PRO A 111 -13.47 -12.23 -2.42
CA PRO A 111 -13.55 -13.68 -2.58
C PRO A 111 -12.62 -14.20 -3.69
N ARG A 112 -12.41 -13.40 -4.76
CA ARG A 112 -11.61 -13.80 -5.92
C ARG A 112 -10.16 -14.13 -5.58
N TYR A 113 -9.55 -13.34 -4.69
CA TYR A 113 -8.15 -13.53 -4.29
C TYR A 113 -7.98 -13.96 -2.84
N ALA A 114 -9.04 -14.38 -2.15
CA ALA A 114 -9.00 -14.79 -0.76
C ALA A 114 -7.96 -15.88 -0.48
N SER A 115 -7.77 -16.83 -1.40
CA SER A 115 -6.82 -17.94 -1.30
C SER A 115 -5.40 -17.60 -1.78
N GLN A 116 -5.19 -16.43 -2.39
CA GLN A 116 -3.89 -16.01 -2.90
C GLN A 116 -3.04 -15.48 -1.75
N THR A 117 -2.10 -16.30 -1.28
CA THR A 117 -1.35 -16.01 -0.05
C THR A 117 -0.41 -14.82 -0.19
N HIS A 118 0.03 -14.49 -1.41
CA HIS A 118 0.87 -13.33 -1.70
C HIS A 118 0.10 -12.01 -1.85
N VAL A 119 -1.22 -12.01 -1.66
CA VAL A 119 -2.07 -10.83 -1.84
C VAL A 119 -2.40 -10.15 -0.52
N LEU A 120 -2.35 -8.83 -0.51
CA LEU A 120 -2.90 -7.94 0.54
C LEU A 120 -3.95 -7.01 -0.09
N TYR A 121 -4.86 -6.50 0.74
CA TYR A 121 -5.90 -5.58 0.31
C TYR A 121 -5.73 -4.21 0.95
N GLU A 122 -5.71 -3.15 0.15
CA GLU A 122 -5.73 -1.76 0.59
C GLU A 122 -7.05 -1.12 0.20
N ILE A 123 -7.87 -0.73 1.19
CA ILE A 123 -9.31 -0.49 0.99
C ILE A 123 -9.61 0.53 -0.12
N GLN A 124 -8.93 1.67 -0.12
CA GLN A 124 -9.17 2.78 -1.04
C GLN A 124 -7.97 3.70 -0.98
N ASN A 125 -7.39 4.01 -2.13
CA ASN A 125 -6.35 5.03 -2.27
C ASN A 125 -6.92 6.41 -1.94
N GLU A 126 -6.19 7.21 -1.16
CA GLU A 126 -6.44 8.62 -0.84
C GLU A 126 -7.93 9.03 -0.77
N PRO A 127 -8.76 8.45 0.11
CA PRO A 127 -10.20 8.69 0.12
C PRO A 127 -10.60 10.09 0.59
N VAL A 128 -9.69 10.85 1.20
CA VAL A 128 -9.99 12.17 1.78
C VAL A 128 -8.88 13.15 1.47
N SER A 129 -9.28 14.33 1.01
CA SER A 129 -8.43 15.49 0.77
C SER A 129 -8.05 16.19 2.10
N TRP A 130 -6.86 16.00 2.67
CA TRP A 130 -5.76 15.14 2.19
C TRP A 130 -5.26 14.15 3.24
N GLY A 131 -5.90 14.03 4.39
CA GLY A 131 -5.35 13.24 5.49
C GLY A 131 -6.27 13.20 6.70
N PRO A 132 -5.77 12.66 7.82
CA PRO A 132 -6.55 12.57 9.05
C PRO A 132 -6.84 13.98 9.61
N PRO A 133 -7.92 14.15 10.39
CA PRO A 133 -8.85 13.09 10.83
C PRO A 133 -10.04 12.86 9.86
N TYR A 134 -10.24 11.60 9.47
CA TYR A 134 -11.39 11.13 8.67
C TYR A 134 -12.70 11.08 9.46
N ASN A 135 -12.61 10.96 10.79
CA ASN A 135 -13.76 10.98 11.69
C ASN A 135 -14.33 12.39 11.92
N SER A 136 -13.71 13.44 11.37
CA SER A 136 -14.19 14.81 11.49
C SER A 136 -15.44 15.05 10.64
N ALA A 137 -16.39 15.81 11.20
CA ALA A 137 -17.55 16.32 10.47
C ALA A 137 -17.18 17.32 9.34
N THR A 138 -15.94 17.79 9.30
CA THR A 138 -15.41 18.71 8.28
C THR A 138 -14.40 18.05 7.34
N ALA A 139 -14.19 16.73 7.44
CA ALA A 139 -13.39 15.98 6.47
C ALA A 139 -13.99 16.14 5.05
N LYS A 140 -13.14 16.06 4.02
CA LYS A 140 -13.56 16.26 2.62
C LYS A 140 -13.12 15.10 1.73
N PRO A 141 -14.05 14.27 1.23
CA PRO A 141 -15.44 14.12 1.70
C PRO A 141 -15.53 13.62 3.16
N THR A 142 -16.70 13.77 3.78
CA THR A 142 -16.99 13.17 5.10
C THR A 142 -17.29 11.67 4.97
N GLY A 143 -17.37 10.96 6.09
CA GLY A 143 -17.86 9.58 6.12
C GLY A 143 -16.84 8.51 5.76
N ALA A 144 -15.57 8.87 5.55
CA ALA A 144 -14.53 7.91 5.20
C ALA A 144 -14.31 6.82 6.26
N ILE A 145 -14.63 7.05 7.54
CA ILE A 145 -14.66 5.95 8.53
C ILE A 145 -15.70 4.88 8.17
N ASN A 146 -16.90 5.27 7.70
CA ASN A 146 -17.92 4.30 7.26
C ASN A 146 -17.45 3.53 6.03
N LEU A 147 -16.74 4.17 5.08
CA LEU A 147 -16.07 3.46 3.98
C LEU A 147 -15.15 2.35 4.50
N GLN A 148 -14.25 2.66 5.44
CA GLN A 148 -13.33 1.67 6.00
C GLN A 148 -14.09 0.52 6.68
N VAL A 149 -15.15 0.83 7.44
CA VAL A 149 -15.97 -0.16 8.16
C VAL A 149 -16.68 -1.11 7.18
N GLN A 150 -17.35 -0.59 6.15
CA GLN A 150 -18.12 -1.44 5.22
C GLN A 150 -17.19 -2.31 4.38
N ALA A 151 -16.11 -1.73 3.83
CA ALA A 151 -15.12 -2.48 3.08
C ALA A 151 -14.47 -3.58 3.93
N TYR A 152 -14.07 -3.29 5.17
CA TYR A 152 -13.48 -4.29 6.07
C TYR A 152 -14.43 -5.45 6.36
N LYS A 153 -15.71 -5.16 6.64
CA LYS A 153 -16.72 -6.19 6.90
C LYS A 153 -16.91 -7.12 5.69
N ILE A 154 -16.99 -6.54 4.49
CA ILE A 154 -17.07 -7.30 3.23
C ILE A 154 -15.81 -8.15 3.04
N ILE A 155 -14.62 -7.55 3.20
CA ILE A 155 -13.36 -8.26 3.05
C ILE A 155 -13.27 -9.41 4.05
N ARG A 156 -13.57 -9.20 5.33
CA ARG A 156 -13.51 -10.26 6.35
C ARG A 156 -14.55 -11.36 6.14
N GLN A 157 -15.71 -11.04 5.56
CA GLN A 157 -16.72 -12.03 5.18
C GLN A 157 -16.19 -13.02 4.14
N TYR A 158 -15.43 -12.55 3.14
CA TYR A 158 -15.01 -13.38 2.00
C TYR A 158 -13.54 -13.84 2.06
N ALA A 159 -12.69 -13.08 2.76
CA ALA A 159 -11.25 -13.25 2.84
C ALA A 159 -10.75 -13.03 4.29
N PRO A 160 -11.18 -13.88 5.25
CA PRO A 160 -10.92 -13.67 6.68
C PRO A 160 -9.42 -13.66 7.04
N GLN A 161 -8.57 -14.27 6.22
CA GLN A 161 -7.13 -14.38 6.44
C GLN A 161 -6.29 -13.37 5.65
N THR A 162 -6.89 -12.61 4.73
CA THR A 162 -6.12 -11.69 3.89
C THR A 162 -5.77 -10.41 4.69
N PRO A 163 -4.49 -9.98 4.71
CA PRO A 163 -4.08 -8.71 5.29
C PRO A 163 -4.90 -7.53 4.75
N VAL A 164 -5.28 -6.60 5.63
CA VAL A 164 -6.03 -5.38 5.23
C VAL A 164 -5.28 -4.13 5.65
N LEU A 165 -5.15 -3.20 4.71
CA LEU A 165 -4.57 -1.88 4.91
C LEU A 165 -5.69 -0.84 4.92
N PHE A 166 -5.72 -0.05 5.99
CA PHE A 166 -6.72 0.98 6.21
C PHE A 166 -6.22 2.37 5.80
N PHE A 167 -7.20 3.23 5.51
CA PHE A 167 -7.10 4.69 5.38
C PHE A 167 -6.36 5.21 4.16
N SER A 168 -5.12 4.81 3.91
CA SER A 168 -4.28 5.31 2.80
C SER A 168 -4.18 6.84 2.81
N TYR A 169 -3.71 7.38 3.95
CA TYR A 169 -3.60 8.81 4.16
C TYR A 169 -2.59 9.47 3.20
N SER A 170 -3.04 10.37 2.33
CA SER A 170 -2.17 11.09 1.38
C SER A 170 -1.11 11.96 2.11
N VAL A 171 -1.56 12.82 3.01
CA VAL A 171 -0.72 13.83 3.67
C VAL A 171 -0.73 13.61 5.18
N LEU A 172 0.40 13.15 5.70
CA LEU A 172 0.70 13.15 7.14
C LEU A 172 1.29 14.51 7.54
N GLY A 173 0.44 15.54 7.62
CA GLY A 173 0.82 16.94 7.89
C GLY A 173 -0.39 17.87 7.96
N TYR A 174 -0.19 19.19 8.14
CA TYR A 174 -1.26 20.21 8.16
C TYR A 174 -2.43 19.98 9.14
N GLY A 175 -2.16 19.39 10.31
CA GLY A 175 -3.17 19.08 11.34
C GLY A 175 -3.38 17.58 11.57
N GLY A 176 -2.93 16.73 10.63
CA GLY A 176 -2.84 15.29 10.79
C GLY A 176 -1.60 14.89 11.59
N ASN A 177 -1.72 14.79 12.91
CA ASN A 177 -0.70 14.22 13.78
C ASN A 177 -1.08 12.80 14.21
N ALA A 178 -0.20 12.11 14.95
CA ALA A 178 -0.48 10.77 15.45
C ALA A 178 -1.82 10.70 16.23
N ALA A 179 -2.19 11.75 16.98
CA ALA A 179 -3.46 11.78 17.71
C ALA A 179 -4.69 11.81 16.80
N ALA A 180 -4.63 12.50 15.65
CA ALA A 180 -5.71 12.49 14.65
C ALA A 180 -5.91 11.08 14.07
N ILE A 181 -4.82 10.39 13.71
CA ILE A 181 -4.88 8.99 13.23
C ILE A 181 -5.43 8.07 14.32
N LEU A 182 -4.99 8.22 15.57
CA LEU A 182 -5.52 7.44 16.69
C LEU A 182 -7.01 7.69 16.92
N GLY A 183 -7.50 8.90 16.64
CA GLY A 183 -8.93 9.23 16.66
C GLY A 183 -9.72 8.44 15.61
N ASP A 184 -9.19 8.36 14.38
CA ASP A 184 -9.78 7.56 13.30
C ASP A 184 -9.75 6.06 13.61
N ILE A 185 -8.62 5.56 14.11
CA ILE A 185 -8.46 4.17 14.55
C ILE A 185 -9.47 3.81 15.65
N LYS A 186 -9.63 4.67 16.66
CA LYS A 186 -10.62 4.46 17.74
C LYS A 186 -12.04 4.44 17.20
N ALA A 187 -12.37 5.34 16.28
CA ALA A 187 -13.69 5.39 15.64
C ALA A 187 -13.97 4.14 14.78
N LEU A 188 -12.97 3.67 14.03
CA LEU A 188 -13.03 2.43 13.26
C LEU A 188 -13.19 1.22 14.17
N ASN A 189 -12.27 1.04 15.12
CA ASN A 189 -12.23 -0.09 16.05
C ASN A 189 -13.51 -0.25 16.88
N THR A 190 -14.13 0.86 17.29
CA THR A 190 -15.43 0.84 17.96
C THR A 190 -16.49 0.15 17.12
N GLN A 191 -16.47 0.35 15.79
CA GLN A 191 -17.47 -0.20 14.87
C GLN A 191 -17.16 -1.63 14.38
N ILE A 192 -15.88 -2.02 14.26
CA ILE A 192 -15.50 -3.35 13.74
C ILE A 192 -15.09 -4.35 14.84
N HIS A 193 -14.72 -3.88 16.03
CA HIS A 193 -14.30 -4.72 17.15
C HIS A 193 -15.10 -4.48 18.43
N GLY A 194 -15.96 -3.45 18.50
CA GLY A 194 -16.67 -3.08 19.73
C GLY A 194 -15.76 -2.52 20.83
N ASN A 195 -14.49 -2.25 20.53
CA ASN A 195 -13.47 -1.78 21.47
C ASN A 195 -12.55 -0.79 20.78
N ALA A 196 -12.61 0.49 21.15
CA ALA A 196 -11.81 1.56 20.58
C ALA A 196 -10.29 1.30 20.60
N ASN A 197 -9.80 0.50 21.57
CA ASN A 197 -8.38 0.21 21.77
C ASN A 197 -7.97 -1.19 21.28
N ALA A 198 -8.80 -1.83 20.45
CA ALA A 198 -8.48 -3.15 19.88
C ALA A 198 -7.11 -3.16 19.19
N LYS A 199 -6.29 -4.17 19.51
CA LYS A 199 -5.01 -4.38 18.84
C LYS A 199 -5.22 -5.25 17.62
N TRP A 200 -4.61 -4.84 16.52
CA TRP A 200 -4.75 -5.51 15.24
C TRP A 200 -3.83 -6.72 15.13
N THR A 201 -4.33 -7.75 14.45
CA THR A 201 -3.60 -9.01 14.26
C THR A 201 -3.37 -9.32 12.79
N ASN A 202 -4.11 -8.67 11.90
CA ASN A 202 -3.99 -8.83 10.46
C ASN A 202 -4.38 -7.54 9.70
N GLU A 203 -4.08 -6.39 10.32
CA GLU A 203 -4.39 -5.06 9.80
C GLU A 203 -3.23 -4.08 10.04
N ALA A 204 -3.11 -3.08 9.17
CA ALA A 204 -2.15 -1.98 9.31
C ALA A 204 -2.70 -0.67 8.73
N VAL A 205 -2.13 0.47 9.13
CA VAL A 205 -2.40 1.77 8.50
C VAL A 205 -1.58 1.87 7.22
N ALA A 206 -2.24 2.05 6.07
CA ALA A 206 -1.61 2.55 4.86
C ALA A 206 -1.48 4.07 4.93
N PHE A 207 -0.37 4.60 4.42
CA PHE A 207 -0.11 6.04 4.38
C PHE A 207 0.85 6.38 3.25
N HIS A 208 0.83 7.65 2.85
CA HIS A 208 1.67 8.20 1.80
C HIS A 208 2.65 9.25 2.34
N GLY A 209 3.64 9.59 1.50
CA GLY A 209 4.74 10.50 1.84
C GLY A 209 4.49 11.99 1.57
N TYR A 210 3.30 12.42 1.14
CA TYR A 210 3.11 13.79 0.65
C TYR A 210 3.16 14.89 1.72
N GLY A 211 3.16 14.51 3.00
CA GLY A 211 3.46 15.41 4.12
C GLY A 211 4.95 15.71 4.34
N GLY A 212 5.84 15.06 3.58
CA GLY A 212 7.29 15.18 3.70
C GLY A 212 7.89 14.22 4.74
N VAL A 213 9.18 13.91 4.56
CA VAL A 213 9.89 12.85 5.31
C VAL A 213 9.93 13.11 6.82
N SER A 214 10.16 14.36 7.25
CA SER A 214 10.26 14.73 8.67
C SER A 214 8.92 14.55 9.42
N ASN A 215 7.82 14.95 8.78
CA ASN A 215 6.49 14.82 9.37
C ASN A 215 6.09 13.34 9.40
N THR A 216 6.32 12.62 8.30
CA THR A 216 6.07 11.18 8.21
C THR A 216 6.81 10.44 9.33
N LYS A 217 8.11 10.70 9.51
CA LYS A 217 8.91 10.09 10.59
C LYS A 217 8.28 10.30 11.96
N THR A 218 7.89 11.54 12.26
CA THR A 218 7.33 11.93 13.56
C THR A 218 5.99 11.23 13.80
N VAL A 219 5.07 11.30 12.83
CA VAL A 219 3.72 10.74 12.96
C VAL A 219 3.76 9.22 13.04
N ILE A 220 4.54 8.56 12.17
CA ILE A 220 4.64 7.10 12.14
C ILE A 220 5.35 6.57 13.39
N SER A 221 6.38 7.24 13.90
CA SER A 221 6.99 6.86 15.18
C SER A 221 5.99 6.87 16.33
N GLY A 222 5.13 7.90 16.39
CA GLY A 222 4.06 7.99 17.37
C GLY A 222 3.04 6.85 17.22
N LEU A 223 2.57 6.60 16.00
CA LEU A 223 1.63 5.50 15.73
C LEU A 223 2.19 4.13 16.11
N LEU A 224 3.45 3.85 15.78
CA LEU A 224 4.14 2.60 16.13
C LEU A 224 4.29 2.45 17.65
N SER A 225 4.55 3.55 18.37
CA SER A 225 4.65 3.53 19.85
C SER A 225 3.33 3.17 20.53
N GLU A 226 2.20 3.44 19.87
CA GLU A 226 0.85 3.03 20.30
C GLU A 226 0.51 1.59 19.88
N GLY A 227 1.43 0.88 19.22
CA GLY A 227 1.27 -0.52 18.82
C GLY A 227 0.35 -0.73 17.63
N TYR A 228 0.18 0.27 16.76
CA TYR A 228 -0.53 0.12 15.49
C TYR A 228 0.48 0.02 14.33
N PRO A 229 0.50 -1.11 13.61
CA PRO A 229 1.38 -1.28 12.46
C PRO A 229 1.04 -0.31 11.33
N ALA A 230 2.05 0.03 10.53
CA ALA A 230 1.90 0.89 9.37
C ALA A 230 2.71 0.37 8.17
N ILE A 231 2.31 0.78 6.97
CA ILE A 231 3.01 0.52 5.71
C ILE A 231 2.87 1.74 4.80
N MET A 232 3.99 2.17 4.22
CA MET A 232 4.01 3.24 3.23
C MET A 232 3.55 2.65 1.90
N THR A 233 2.45 3.14 1.32
CA THR A 233 1.93 2.61 0.04
C THR A 233 2.21 3.51 -1.16
N GLU A 234 2.60 4.77 -0.92
CA GLU A 234 2.94 5.70 -2.01
C GLU A 234 3.81 6.85 -1.49
N PHE A 235 4.92 7.16 -2.14
CA PHE A 235 5.64 8.41 -1.88
C PHE A 235 6.30 8.93 -3.15
N GLY A 236 6.33 10.26 -3.26
CA GLY A 236 6.81 10.96 -4.44
C GLY A 236 8.29 10.75 -4.71
N THR A 237 8.68 11.14 -5.93
CA THR A 237 10.06 11.16 -6.40
C THR A 237 10.72 12.53 -6.18
N VAL A 238 12.04 12.55 -5.99
CA VAL A 238 12.86 13.78 -6.02
C VAL A 238 13.60 13.82 -7.36
N ASN A 239 13.39 14.89 -8.14
CA ASN A 239 13.94 15.02 -9.49
C ASN A 239 13.64 13.78 -10.37
N ASN A 240 12.41 13.28 -10.32
CA ASN A 240 11.94 12.07 -11.02
C ASN A 240 12.57 10.74 -10.57
N ALA A 241 13.44 10.76 -9.57
CA ALA A 241 14.11 9.59 -9.00
C ALA A 241 13.58 9.24 -7.61
N ILE A 242 13.82 8.02 -7.15
CA ILE A 242 13.45 7.57 -5.80
C ILE A 242 13.93 8.55 -4.72
N ASP A 243 13.03 8.90 -3.80
CA ASP A 243 13.41 9.67 -2.63
C ASP A 243 14.16 8.79 -1.61
N THR A 244 15.49 8.83 -1.68
CA THR A 244 16.37 8.05 -0.81
C THR A 244 16.27 8.46 0.67
N SER A 245 15.78 9.67 0.96
CA SER A 245 15.57 10.12 2.35
C SER A 245 14.36 9.42 2.99
N PHE A 246 13.30 9.20 2.20
CA PHE A 246 12.17 8.38 2.61
C PHE A 246 12.58 6.93 2.82
N VAL A 247 13.30 6.33 1.87
CA VAL A 247 13.77 4.94 2.01
C VAL A 247 14.61 4.77 3.28
N SER A 248 15.60 5.63 3.49
CA SER A 248 16.44 5.59 4.71
C SER A 248 15.61 5.72 6.00
N THR A 249 14.63 6.62 6.00
CA THR A 249 13.75 6.84 7.15
C THR A 249 12.87 5.63 7.43
N LEU A 250 12.25 5.03 6.42
CA LEU A 250 11.34 3.89 6.57
C LEU A 250 12.10 2.62 6.95
N GLU A 251 13.29 2.40 6.38
CA GLU A 251 14.19 1.32 6.81
C GLU A 251 14.60 1.48 8.27
N GLY A 252 14.95 2.69 8.71
CA GLY A 252 15.30 3.00 10.10
C GLY A 252 14.14 2.85 11.09
N LEU A 253 12.90 3.12 10.66
CA LEU A 253 11.70 2.86 11.46
C LEU A 253 11.33 1.37 11.49
N GLY A 254 11.75 0.61 10.49
CA GLY A 254 11.37 -0.79 10.30
C GLY A 254 9.99 -0.94 9.66
N VAL A 255 9.65 -0.06 8.73
CA VAL A 255 8.35 0.01 8.04
C VAL A 255 8.51 -0.40 6.58
N SER A 256 7.63 -1.28 6.09
CA SER A 256 7.56 -1.67 4.68
C SER A 256 7.11 -0.49 3.82
N TRP A 257 7.52 -0.47 2.55
CA TRP A 257 7.30 0.70 1.69
C TRP A 257 7.12 0.35 0.23
N LEU A 258 6.25 1.11 -0.43
CA LEU A 258 6.00 1.04 -1.85
C LEU A 258 6.25 2.43 -2.45
N ASP A 259 7.16 2.53 -3.42
CA ASP A 259 7.51 3.80 -4.05
C ASP A 259 6.63 4.08 -5.27
N PHE A 260 6.41 5.37 -5.57
CA PHE A 260 5.51 5.77 -6.64
C PHE A 260 6.21 5.82 -8.01
N GLN A 261 7.10 4.87 -8.31
CA GLN A 261 7.61 4.64 -9.66
C GLN A 261 6.85 3.47 -10.30
N GLY A 262 6.44 3.65 -11.56
CA GLY A 262 5.72 2.64 -12.32
C GLY A 262 6.62 1.51 -12.81
N ILE A 263 6.07 0.30 -12.90
CA ILE A 263 6.74 -0.85 -13.48
C ILE A 263 6.58 -0.95 -14.99
N LYS A 264 5.87 -0.03 -15.65
CA LYS A 264 5.84 0.09 -17.11
C LYS A 264 5.92 1.56 -17.54
N THR A 265 6.31 1.79 -18.79
CA THR A 265 6.66 3.13 -19.30
C THR A 265 5.46 4.06 -19.51
N ASN A 266 4.24 3.55 -19.44
CA ASN A 266 3.01 4.31 -19.61
C ASN A 266 2.19 4.44 -18.32
N ASP A 267 2.79 4.10 -17.17
CA ASP A 267 2.25 4.50 -15.87
C ASP A 267 2.36 6.03 -15.69
N VAL A 268 1.63 6.56 -14.71
CA VAL A 268 1.49 8.01 -14.50
C VAL A 268 2.74 8.70 -13.96
N SER A 269 3.72 7.93 -13.51
CA SER A 269 4.97 8.43 -12.94
C SER A 269 6.19 7.91 -13.71
N THR A 270 7.36 7.89 -13.07
CA THR A 270 8.62 7.50 -13.71
C THR A 270 8.81 5.99 -13.69
N TYR A 271 9.53 5.49 -14.69
CA TYR A 271 9.73 4.05 -14.89
C TYR A 271 10.88 3.51 -14.02
N VAL A 272 10.58 2.62 -13.07
CA VAL A 272 11.53 2.13 -12.05
C VAL A 272 12.74 1.39 -12.61
N LEU A 273 12.61 0.75 -13.77
CA LEU A 273 13.70 0.03 -14.43
C LEU A 273 14.71 0.98 -15.12
N THR A 274 14.48 2.29 -15.08
CA THR A 274 15.45 3.29 -15.51
C THR A 274 16.52 3.46 -14.43
N ALA A 275 17.72 2.92 -14.65
CA ALA A 275 18.79 2.88 -13.66
C ALA A 275 19.15 4.26 -13.05
N SER A 276 19.05 5.35 -13.80
CA SER A 276 19.30 6.71 -13.29
C SER A 276 18.22 7.22 -12.31
N LEU A 277 17.04 6.60 -12.31
CA LEU A 277 15.90 7.01 -11.47
C LEU A 277 15.74 6.15 -10.22
N TYR A 278 16.34 4.96 -10.18
CA TYR A 278 16.26 4.08 -9.01
C TYR A 278 17.63 3.55 -8.57
N GLU A 279 18.25 2.68 -9.37
CA GLU A 279 19.45 1.94 -8.98
C GLU A 279 20.63 2.86 -8.63
N THR A 280 20.88 3.86 -9.47
CA THR A 280 21.94 4.86 -9.28
C THR A 280 21.73 5.70 -8.01
N PRO A 281 20.54 6.32 -7.78
CA PRO A 281 20.23 6.99 -6.52
C PRO A 281 20.43 6.11 -5.28
N VAL A 282 19.95 4.86 -5.30
CA VAL A 282 20.09 3.91 -4.17
C VAL A 282 21.56 3.63 -3.87
N LYS A 283 22.37 3.37 -4.91
CA LYS A 283 23.83 3.17 -4.77
C LYS A 283 24.54 4.42 -4.26
N ASN A 284 24.23 5.59 -4.81
CA ASN A 284 24.86 6.85 -4.43
C ASN A 284 24.55 7.23 -2.98
N ALA A 285 23.33 6.96 -2.52
CA ALA A 285 22.91 7.14 -1.14
C ALA A 285 23.43 6.05 -0.20
N LYS A 286 24.09 4.99 -0.73
CA LYS A 286 24.59 3.84 0.02
C LYS A 286 23.51 3.16 0.86
N LEU A 287 22.28 3.14 0.35
CA LEU A 287 21.19 2.42 0.99
C LEU A 287 21.43 0.92 0.86
N CYS A 288 21.05 0.19 1.91
CA CYS A 288 21.29 -1.25 2.01
C CYS A 288 20.15 -1.88 2.80
N TRP A 289 19.67 -3.02 2.31
CA TRP A 289 18.72 -3.87 3.02
C TRP A 289 18.84 -5.33 2.54
N PRO A 290 18.44 -6.31 3.37
CA PRO A 290 18.31 -7.69 2.94
C PRO A 290 17.26 -7.81 1.83
N SER A 291 17.71 -8.22 0.65
CA SER A 291 16.84 -8.54 -0.47
C SER A 291 16.43 -10.01 -0.43
N ASP A 292 15.21 -10.29 -0.90
CA ASP A 292 14.74 -11.66 -1.08
C ASP A 292 15.38 -12.35 -2.29
N PHE A 293 15.88 -11.55 -3.24
CA PHE A 293 16.43 -12.01 -4.50
C PHE A 293 17.72 -11.28 -4.83
N GLY A 294 18.67 -11.98 -5.44
CA GLY A 294 19.92 -11.39 -5.90
C GLY A 294 20.74 -10.79 -4.76
N THR A 295 21.53 -9.77 -5.11
CA THR A 295 22.56 -9.18 -4.22
C THR A 295 22.43 -7.65 -4.10
N PHE A 296 21.45 -7.06 -4.77
CA PHE A 296 21.17 -5.63 -4.72
C PHE A 296 20.07 -5.35 -3.68
N PRO A 297 20.14 -4.24 -2.91
CA PRO A 297 21.18 -3.21 -2.94
C PRO A 297 22.46 -3.55 -2.19
N CYS A 298 22.47 -4.64 -1.39
CA CYS A 298 23.66 -5.15 -0.74
C CYS A 298 23.51 -6.63 -0.36
N ASN A 299 24.64 -7.33 -0.26
CA ASN A 299 24.74 -8.72 0.19
C ASN A 299 24.81 -8.79 1.73
N GLU A 300 23.82 -8.26 2.44
CA GLU A 300 23.67 -8.61 3.85
C GLU A 300 22.88 -9.92 3.95
N LYS A 301 23.58 -11.04 3.76
CA LYS A 301 23.18 -12.27 4.44
C LYS A 301 23.48 -12.04 5.93
N ALA A 302 22.52 -11.47 6.65
CA ALA A 302 22.49 -11.54 8.10
C ALA A 302 22.31 -12.99 8.55
#